data_AF-A0A284VNQ7-F1
#
_entry.id   AF-A0A284VNQ7-F1
#
_cell.length_a   1.000
_cell.length_b   1.000
_cell.length_c   1.000
_cell.angle_alpha   90.00
_cell.angle_beta   90.00
_cell.angle_gamma   90.00
#
_symmetry.space_group_name_H-M   'P 1'
#
loop_
_entity.id
_entity.type
_entity.pdbx_description
1 polymer ?
#
loop_
_entity_poly.entity_id
_entity_poly.type
_entity_poly.pdbx_seq_one_letter_code
_entity_poly.pdbx_strand_id
1 'polypeptide(L)'
;MSKSNALIFNILIFIGLFVLFFAIGSLIPPFFAIFGILFLAAGIYIGFKPTGTSSKKEILDSLEIPVEVDQSKPRGVLKKEQTLNNHEVLTVDDQNKSGEVSESSDNPIRQSKALAIKMKIKEKEDNEEEAEEEIEEEETESIGGKINKMQGWGNKTPRKDLALIVVGILLLLISSLFRASSISTILSYLGILSIGIGLYLILKRILAVEQVIDNWGIMIKEGNGKAEDIFVFAEAFMISSKAPSLKIHRAEMSPGIIRGILGTSRNFLVATDKNFRLNPYKIFINARDYGNNLDVSWYLTYRLPFWRALLRFIPFIGVASFALESLDVFDRQDLTAYTTVCHYSILDAVVKLMLSLDQDTSRIDRKSKGFLGIT
;
A
#
# COMPACT_ATOMS: atom_id res chain seq x y z
N MET A 1 34.89 15.91 -22.43
CA MET A 1 35.40 15.16 -21.26
C MET A 1 34.48 13.95 -21.05
N SER A 2 34.98 12.71 -21.06
CA SER A 2 34.12 11.54 -20.86
C SER A 2 33.51 11.54 -19.45
N LYS A 3 32.32 10.96 -19.26
CA LYS A 3 31.66 10.88 -17.95
C LYS A 3 32.56 10.23 -16.89
N SER A 4 33.40 9.28 -17.30
CA SER A 4 34.40 8.64 -16.42
C SER A 4 35.47 9.63 -15.93
N ASN A 5 35.92 10.56 -16.77
CA ASN A 5 36.93 11.54 -16.37
C ASN A 5 36.38 12.59 -15.40
N ALA A 6 35.08 12.93 -15.51
CA ALA A 6 34.41 13.81 -14.56
C ALA A 6 34.24 13.16 -13.17
N LEU A 7 33.96 11.85 -13.14
CA LEU A 7 33.84 11.08 -11.89
C LEU A 7 35.20 10.98 -11.17
N ILE A 8 36.27 10.66 -11.90
CA ILE A 8 37.63 10.56 -11.34
C ILE A 8 38.10 11.92 -10.81
N PHE A 9 37.80 13.00 -11.52
CA PHE A 9 38.13 14.36 -11.09
C PHE A 9 37.40 14.75 -9.80
N ASN A 10 36.11 14.43 -9.69
CA ASN A 10 35.32 14.68 -8.47
C ASN A 10 35.83 13.84 -7.27
N ILE A 11 36.24 12.59 -7.51
CA ILE A 11 36.84 11.73 -6.48
C ILE A 11 38.17 12.31 -6.00
N LEU A 12 39.03 12.78 -6.90
CA LEU A 12 40.31 13.39 -6.55
C LEU A 12 40.16 14.69 -5.75
N ILE A 13 39.20 15.54 -6.13
CA ILE A 13 38.85 16.75 -5.37
C ILE A 13 38.37 16.37 -3.96
N PHE A 14 37.54 15.32 -3.85
CA PHE A 14 37.00 14.88 -2.56
C PHE A 14 38.09 14.31 -1.65
N ILE A 15 39.02 13.51 -2.20
CA ILE A 15 40.18 13.00 -1.47
C ILE A 15 41.09 14.15 -1.03
N GLY A 16 41.35 15.13 -1.90
CA GLY A 16 42.16 16.30 -1.57
C GLY A 16 41.55 17.13 -0.44
N LEU A 17 40.25 17.41 -0.50
CA LEU A 17 39.52 18.10 0.57
C LEU A 17 39.51 17.30 1.87
N PHE A 18 39.34 15.98 1.81
CA PHE A 18 39.36 15.11 2.99
C PHE A 18 40.73 15.13 3.69
N VAL A 19 41.82 15.01 2.93
CA VAL A 19 43.18 15.08 3.47
C VAL A 19 43.50 16.46 4.05
N LEU A 20 43.07 17.54 3.38
CA LEU A 20 43.24 18.90 3.88
C LEU A 20 42.46 19.12 5.20
N PHE A 21 41.22 18.62 5.27
CA PHE A 21 40.38 18.71 6.46
C PHE A 21 40.96 17.90 7.63
N PHE A 22 41.58 16.75 7.35
CA PHE A 22 42.25 15.92 8.35
C PHE A 22 43.56 16.57 8.86
N ALA A 23 44.32 17.22 7.96
CA ALA A 23 45.53 17.95 8.32
C ALA A 23 45.20 19.15 9.23
N ILE A 24 44.15 19.91 8.91
CA ILE A 24 43.70 21.07 9.69
C ILE A 24 43.01 20.64 11.00
N GLY A 25 42.24 19.55 10.97
CA GLY A 25 41.53 19.02 12.13
C GLY A 25 42.44 18.48 13.25
N SER A 26 43.73 18.25 12.98
CA SER A 26 44.71 17.86 14.00
C SER A 26 45.05 18.98 14.99
N LEU A 27 44.73 20.24 14.66
CA LEU A 27 45.07 21.41 15.48
C LEU A 27 43.94 21.86 16.44
N ILE A 28 42.70 21.37 16.27
CA ILE A 28 41.52 21.82 17.06
C ILE A 28 40.65 20.60 17.44
N PRO A 29 40.62 20.16 18.71
CA PRO A 29 39.81 19.00 19.13
C PRO A 29 38.35 19.42 19.39
N PRO A 30 37.40 18.49 19.60
CA PRO A 30 37.01 17.29 18.85
C PRO A 30 35.81 17.52 17.90
N PHE A 31 35.38 18.77 17.69
CA PHE A 31 34.20 19.12 16.90
C PHE A 31 34.29 18.73 15.41
N PHE A 32 35.49 18.61 14.86
CA PHE A 32 35.71 18.28 13.45
C PHE A 32 35.53 16.79 13.10
N ALA A 33 35.62 15.87 14.07
CA ALA A 33 35.38 14.45 13.82
C ALA A 33 33.92 14.17 13.41
N ILE A 34 32.97 14.92 13.99
CA ILE A 34 31.55 14.83 13.66
C ILE A 34 31.29 15.37 12.25
N PHE A 35 31.91 16.49 11.89
CA PHE A 35 31.80 17.07 10.54
C PHE A 35 32.43 16.18 9.46
N GLY A 36 33.58 15.55 9.74
CA GLY A 36 34.22 14.61 8.81
C GLY A 36 33.33 13.41 8.49
N ILE A 37 32.65 12.83 9.49
CA ILE A 37 31.72 11.71 9.29
C ILE A 37 30.48 12.14 8.51
N LEU A 38 29.93 13.34 8.81
CA LEU A 38 28.78 13.91 8.06
C LEU A 38 29.13 14.21 6.60
N PHE A 39 30.34 14.72 6.34
CA PHE A 39 30.81 15.00 4.98
C PHE A 39 31.03 13.72 4.17
N LEU A 40 31.57 12.68 4.80
CA LEU A 40 31.79 11.37 4.18
C LEU A 40 30.45 10.68 3.86
N ALA A 41 29.45 10.79 4.75
CA ALA A 41 28.10 10.32 4.48
C ALA A 41 27.42 11.10 3.34
N ALA A 42 27.60 12.42 3.26
CA ALA A 42 27.08 13.24 2.17
C ALA A 42 27.76 12.96 0.82
N GLY A 43 29.08 12.72 0.82
CA GLY A 43 29.84 12.34 -0.38
C GLY A 43 29.40 10.99 -0.96
N ILE A 44 29.18 9.99 -0.09
CA ILE A 44 28.62 8.70 -0.50
C ILE A 44 27.21 8.89 -1.07
N TYR A 45 26.38 9.73 -0.46
CA TYR A 45 25.01 9.99 -0.92
C TYR A 45 24.96 10.67 -2.30
N ILE A 46 25.87 11.61 -2.59
CA ILE A 46 25.94 12.30 -3.88
C ILE A 46 26.55 11.40 -4.97
N GLY A 47 27.54 10.56 -4.62
CA GLY A 47 28.16 9.60 -5.54
C GLY A 47 27.26 8.44 -5.95
N PHE A 48 26.23 8.14 -5.15
CA PHE A 48 25.26 7.05 -5.39
C PHE A 48 23.91 7.52 -5.95
N LYS A 49 23.83 8.69 -6.60
CA LYS A 49 22.62 9.03 -7.36
C LYS A 49 22.55 8.10 -8.58
N PRO A 50 21.62 7.14 -8.65
CA PRO A 50 21.57 6.18 -9.75
C PRO A 50 21.13 6.92 -11.01
N THR A 51 22.08 7.26 -11.88
CA THR A 51 21.77 7.78 -13.20
C THR A 51 21.38 6.61 -14.09
N GLY A 52 20.09 6.49 -14.37
CA GLY A 52 19.58 5.82 -15.56
C GLY A 52 19.39 4.32 -15.44
N THR A 53 18.15 3.92 -15.14
CA THR A 53 17.56 2.71 -15.70
C THR A 53 17.47 2.86 -17.22
N SER A 54 18.43 2.28 -17.95
CA SER A 54 18.29 2.03 -19.38
C SER A 54 18.08 0.54 -19.61
N SER A 55 17.18 0.26 -20.55
CA SER A 55 16.73 -1.03 -21.07
C SER A 55 15.87 -1.92 -20.15
N LYS A 56 14.59 -1.52 -20.06
CA LYS A 56 13.46 -2.46 -20.00
C LYS A 56 12.43 -2.16 -21.10
N LYS A 57 12.85 -1.43 -22.14
CA LYS A 57 12.02 -0.99 -23.27
C LYS A 57 12.00 -1.99 -24.43
N GLU A 58 12.94 -2.94 -24.49
CA GLU A 58 13.00 -3.94 -25.59
C GLU A 58 12.16 -5.21 -25.35
N ILE A 59 11.56 -5.40 -24.17
CA ILE A 59 10.74 -6.59 -23.87
C ILE A 59 9.22 -6.28 -23.98
N LEU A 60 8.83 -5.01 -24.08
CA LEU A 60 7.43 -4.60 -24.14
C LEU A 60 6.90 -4.35 -25.57
N ASP A 61 7.78 -4.27 -26.58
CA ASP A 61 7.39 -4.08 -27.98
C ASP A 61 7.13 -5.42 -28.73
N SER A 62 7.18 -6.57 -28.04
CA SER A 62 6.93 -7.90 -28.63
C SER A 62 5.59 -8.54 -28.21
N LEU A 63 4.73 -7.78 -27.52
CA LEU A 63 3.40 -8.19 -27.07
C LEU A 63 2.34 -7.17 -27.54
N GLU A 64 2.32 -6.87 -28.84
CA GLU A 64 1.16 -6.26 -29.48
C GLU A 64 0.18 -7.38 -29.86
N ILE A 65 -0.83 -7.58 -29.02
CA ILE A 65 -2.08 -8.26 -29.43
C ILE A 65 -2.92 -7.18 -30.11
N PRO A 66 -3.31 -7.34 -31.39
CA PRO A 66 -4.20 -6.40 -32.04
C PRO A 66 -5.59 -6.52 -31.40
N VAL A 67 -5.98 -5.50 -30.63
CA VAL A 67 -7.37 -5.33 -30.19
C VAL A 67 -8.12 -4.64 -31.33
N GLU A 68 -8.83 -5.45 -32.12
CA GLU A 68 -9.79 -4.96 -33.10
C GLU A 68 -11.02 -4.44 -32.36
N VAL A 69 -11.09 -3.12 -32.21
CA VAL A 69 -12.24 -2.42 -31.61
C VAL A 69 -13.31 -2.24 -32.68
N ASP A 70 -14.31 -3.11 -32.66
CA ASP A 70 -15.54 -2.96 -33.44
C ASP A 70 -16.32 -1.72 -32.96
N GLN A 71 -16.36 -0.68 -33.80
CA GLN A 71 -17.08 0.58 -33.55
C GLN A 71 -18.55 0.57 -34.03
N SER A 72 -19.15 -0.58 -34.31
CA SER A 72 -20.54 -0.64 -34.78
C SER A 72 -21.58 -0.70 -33.65
N LYS A 73 -21.63 0.31 -32.77
CA LYS A 73 -22.81 0.50 -31.89
C LYS A 73 -23.19 1.98 -31.76
N PRO A 74 -24.33 2.41 -32.34
CA PRO A 74 -24.74 3.81 -32.26
C PRO A 74 -25.14 4.18 -30.84
N ARG A 75 -24.52 5.26 -30.33
CA ARG A 75 -24.87 5.93 -29.07
C ARG A 75 -26.32 6.42 -29.14
N GLY A 76 -27.16 5.82 -28.31
CA GLY A 76 -28.49 6.34 -27.99
C GLY A 76 -28.40 7.74 -27.41
N VAL A 77 -29.16 8.65 -28.01
CA VAL A 77 -29.32 10.04 -27.61
C VAL A 77 -29.97 10.10 -26.22
N LEU A 78 -29.20 10.53 -25.21
CA LEU A 78 -29.72 10.88 -23.89
C LEU A 78 -30.55 12.17 -24.01
N LYS A 79 -31.88 11.99 -23.95
CA LYS A 79 -32.88 13.05 -23.85
C LYS A 79 -32.79 13.63 -22.44
N LYS A 80 -32.57 14.95 -22.34
CA LYS A 80 -32.63 15.71 -21.08
C LYS A 80 -34.05 15.64 -20.51
N GLU A 81 -34.20 15.05 -19.34
CA GLU A 81 -35.37 15.21 -18.48
C GLU A 81 -35.13 16.41 -17.56
N GLN A 82 -35.82 17.52 -17.87
CA GLN A 82 -36.09 18.60 -16.93
C GLN A 82 -37.41 18.26 -16.23
N THR A 83 -37.36 17.90 -14.95
CA THR A 83 -38.54 17.86 -14.09
C THR A 83 -38.71 19.22 -13.43
N LEU A 84 -39.63 20.02 -13.99
CA LEU A 84 -40.23 21.16 -13.34
C LEU A 84 -41.44 20.66 -12.55
N ASN A 85 -41.39 20.84 -11.23
CA ASN A 85 -42.55 20.71 -10.37
C ASN A 85 -43.60 21.73 -10.80
N ASN A 86 -44.80 21.26 -11.14
CA ASN A 86 -46.04 21.98 -10.89
C ASN A 86 -47.18 20.97 -10.75
N HIS A 87 -47.72 20.94 -9.53
CA HIS A 87 -49.02 20.38 -9.24
C HIS A 87 -50.08 21.22 -9.97
N GLU A 88 -50.77 20.63 -10.93
CA GLU A 88 -52.09 21.12 -11.31
C GLU A 88 -53.03 19.93 -11.50
N VAL A 89 -54.08 19.98 -10.69
CA VAL A 89 -55.21 19.06 -10.64
C VAL A 89 -56.04 19.30 -11.90
N LEU A 90 -56.22 18.27 -12.72
CA LEU A 90 -57.32 18.20 -13.69
C LEU A 90 -57.81 16.76 -13.81
N THR A 91 -59.00 16.55 -13.27
CA THR A 91 -59.92 15.46 -13.54
C THR A 91 -60.28 15.45 -15.03
N VAL A 92 -60.06 14.33 -15.74
CA VAL A 92 -60.72 14.05 -17.01
C VAL A 92 -61.08 12.57 -17.08
N ASP A 93 -62.33 12.38 -17.49
CA ASP A 93 -63.12 11.16 -17.54
C ASP A 93 -62.56 10.02 -18.41
N ASP A 94 -63.04 8.83 -18.06
CA ASP A 94 -63.36 7.70 -18.91
C ASP A 94 -63.48 8.03 -20.41
N GLN A 95 -62.81 7.26 -21.26
CA GLN A 95 -63.44 6.39 -22.26
C GLN A 95 -62.39 5.74 -23.20
N ASN A 96 -62.72 4.50 -23.58
CA ASN A 96 -62.52 3.88 -24.89
C ASN A 96 -61.37 2.88 -25.14
N LYS A 97 -61.85 1.67 -25.46
CA LYS A 97 -61.42 0.75 -26.54
C LYS A 97 -60.23 -0.16 -26.27
N SER A 98 -60.58 -1.25 -25.60
CA SER A 98 -60.14 -2.61 -25.94
C SER A 98 -60.32 -2.87 -27.45
N GLY A 99 -59.22 -2.78 -28.20
CA GLY A 99 -59.09 -3.34 -29.54
C GLY A 99 -58.39 -4.69 -29.46
N GLU A 100 -59.16 -5.76 -29.26
CA GLU A 100 -58.71 -7.13 -29.53
C GLU A 100 -58.51 -7.27 -31.04
N VAL A 101 -57.26 -7.15 -31.49
CA VAL A 101 -56.86 -7.56 -32.84
C VAL A 101 -56.54 -9.06 -32.76
N SER A 102 -57.55 -9.87 -33.05
CA SER A 102 -57.39 -11.29 -33.36
C SER A 102 -56.65 -11.43 -34.69
N GLU A 103 -55.32 -11.36 -34.66
CA GLU A 103 -54.48 -11.77 -35.77
C GLU A 103 -54.55 -13.31 -35.89
N SER A 104 -55.35 -13.76 -36.86
CA SER A 104 -55.40 -15.12 -37.37
C SER A 104 -54.02 -15.54 -37.89
N SER A 105 -53.20 -16.06 -36.98
CA SER A 105 -51.83 -16.52 -37.21
C SER A 105 -51.81 -18.00 -37.64
N ASP A 106 -52.40 -18.30 -38.80
CA ASP A 106 -52.21 -19.59 -39.49
C ASP A 106 -51.21 -19.44 -40.64
N ASN A 107 -50.00 -18.99 -40.30
CA ASN A 107 -48.86 -19.11 -41.20
C ASN A 107 -47.80 -20.02 -40.56
N PRO A 108 -47.73 -21.31 -40.94
CA PRO A 108 -46.81 -22.28 -40.34
C PRO A 108 -45.33 -21.89 -40.49
N ILE A 109 -45.01 -21.00 -41.43
CA ILE A 109 -43.64 -20.48 -41.64
C ILE A 109 -43.24 -19.47 -40.55
N ARG A 110 -44.19 -18.76 -39.93
CA ARG A 110 -43.89 -17.83 -38.83
C ARG A 110 -43.71 -18.57 -37.50
N GLN A 111 -44.47 -19.64 -37.27
CA GLN A 111 -44.32 -20.47 -36.08
C GLN A 111 -42.97 -21.21 -36.06
N SER A 112 -42.51 -21.75 -37.19
CA SER A 112 -41.21 -22.42 -37.27
C SER A 112 -40.03 -21.48 -37.05
N LYS A 113 -40.10 -20.22 -37.55
CA LYS A 113 -39.06 -19.20 -37.30
C LYS A 113 -39.03 -18.74 -35.85
N ALA A 114 -40.19 -18.55 -35.22
CA ALA A 114 -40.26 -18.17 -33.81
C ALA A 114 -39.70 -19.28 -32.88
N LEU A 115 -39.94 -20.54 -33.22
CA LEU A 115 -39.43 -21.69 -32.47
C LEU A 115 -37.91 -21.84 -32.63
N ALA A 116 -37.38 -21.62 -33.83
CA ALA A 116 -35.94 -21.61 -34.08
C ALA A 116 -35.20 -20.48 -33.35
N ILE A 117 -35.81 -19.29 -33.24
CA ILE A 117 -35.23 -18.16 -32.47
C ILE A 117 -35.24 -18.48 -30.97
N LYS A 118 -36.33 -19.05 -30.44
CA LYS A 118 -36.38 -19.47 -29.03
C LYS A 118 -35.33 -20.54 -28.69
N MET A 119 -35.09 -21.50 -29.58
CA MET A 119 -34.04 -22.51 -29.38
C MET A 119 -32.65 -21.89 -29.39
N LYS A 120 -32.36 -20.95 -30.29
CA LYS A 120 -31.05 -20.27 -30.33
C LYS A 120 -30.79 -19.34 -29.14
N ILE A 121 -31.84 -18.72 -28.60
CA ILE A 121 -31.71 -17.90 -27.38
C ILE A 121 -31.42 -18.81 -26.19
N LYS A 122 -32.14 -19.92 -26.06
CA LYS A 122 -31.92 -20.88 -24.98
C LYS A 122 -30.52 -21.52 -25.05
N GLU A 123 -30.08 -21.93 -26.24
CA GLU A 123 -28.72 -22.45 -26.44
C GLU A 123 -27.64 -21.41 -26.10
N LYS A 124 -27.92 -20.11 -26.28
CA LYS A 124 -26.98 -19.06 -25.89
C LYS A 124 -26.98 -18.82 -24.37
N GLU A 125 -28.13 -18.88 -23.72
CA GLU A 125 -28.24 -18.78 -22.26
C GLU A 125 -27.55 -19.97 -21.58
N ASP A 126 -27.80 -21.19 -22.06
CA ASP A 126 -27.17 -22.41 -21.53
C ASP A 126 -25.62 -22.37 -21.69
N ASN A 127 -25.10 -21.78 -22.78
CA ASN A 127 -23.66 -21.61 -23.00
C ASN A 127 -23.04 -20.44 -22.20
N GLU A 128 -23.80 -19.39 -21.87
CA GLU A 128 -23.33 -18.29 -21.01
C GLU A 128 -23.24 -18.77 -19.55
N GLU A 129 -24.19 -19.60 -19.10
CA GLU A 129 -24.18 -20.18 -17.74
C GLU A 129 -23.01 -21.17 -17.55
N GLU A 130 -22.73 -22.03 -18.55
CA GLU A 130 -21.59 -22.97 -18.51
C GLU A 130 -20.22 -22.23 -18.52
N ALA A 131 -20.13 -21.09 -19.23
CA ALA A 131 -18.92 -20.26 -19.24
C ALA A 131 -18.70 -19.47 -17.94
N GLU A 132 -19.76 -19.07 -17.24
CA GLU A 132 -19.65 -18.41 -15.93
C GLU A 132 -19.22 -19.41 -14.83
N GLU A 133 -19.70 -20.66 -14.87
CA GLU A 133 -19.26 -21.72 -13.94
C GLU A 133 -17.78 -22.10 -14.14
N GLU A 134 -17.29 -22.21 -15.38
CA GLU A 134 -15.86 -22.52 -15.66
C GLU A 134 -14.91 -21.42 -15.14
N ILE A 135 -15.32 -20.15 -15.18
CA ILE A 135 -14.52 -19.03 -14.69
C ILE A 135 -14.45 -19.01 -13.15
N GLU A 136 -15.53 -19.37 -12.45
CA GLU A 136 -15.51 -19.45 -10.97
C GLU A 136 -14.66 -20.62 -10.46
N GLU A 137 -14.64 -21.77 -11.14
CA GLU A 137 -13.78 -22.90 -10.75
C GLU A 137 -12.29 -22.60 -10.95
N GLU A 138 -11.90 -21.97 -12.07
CA GLU A 138 -10.48 -21.66 -12.33
C GLU A 138 -9.93 -20.59 -11.36
N GLU A 139 -10.76 -19.62 -10.98
CA GLU A 139 -10.37 -18.58 -10.01
C GLU A 139 -10.22 -19.15 -8.59
N THR A 140 -11.07 -20.09 -8.20
CA THR A 140 -11.02 -20.72 -6.86
C THR A 140 -9.82 -21.65 -6.68
N GLU A 141 -9.43 -22.42 -7.71
CA GLU A 141 -8.23 -23.27 -7.66
C GLU A 141 -6.93 -22.44 -7.63
N SER A 142 -6.86 -21.37 -8.42
CA SER A 142 -5.71 -20.45 -8.46
C SER A 142 -5.47 -19.74 -7.12
N ILE A 143 -6.56 -19.38 -6.43
CA ILE A 143 -6.51 -18.76 -5.11
C ILE A 143 -6.13 -19.79 -4.03
N GLY A 144 -6.69 -21.00 -4.06
CA GLY A 144 -6.40 -22.08 -3.11
C GLY A 144 -4.93 -22.50 -3.08
N GLY A 145 -4.28 -22.60 -4.25
CA GLY A 145 -2.86 -22.93 -4.37
C GLY A 145 -1.92 -21.86 -3.79
N LYS A 146 -2.33 -20.58 -3.83
CA LYS A 146 -1.57 -19.46 -3.23
C LYS A 146 -1.69 -19.45 -1.71
N ILE A 147 -2.85 -19.81 -1.15
CA ILE A 147 -3.11 -19.78 0.29
C ILE A 147 -2.22 -20.77 1.06
N ASN A 148 -2.03 -21.99 0.53
CA ASN A 148 -1.18 -23.00 1.19
C ASN A 148 0.31 -22.62 1.25
N LYS A 149 0.79 -21.76 0.34
CA LYS A 149 2.18 -21.29 0.35
C LYS A 149 2.42 -20.15 1.37
N MET A 150 1.37 -19.54 1.92
CA MET A 150 1.48 -18.42 2.86
C MET A 150 1.41 -18.82 4.34
N GLN A 151 0.91 -20.01 4.69
CA GLN A 151 0.79 -20.46 6.09
C GLN A 151 2.14 -20.81 6.78
N GLY A 152 3.27 -20.79 6.08
CA GLY A 152 4.61 -21.06 6.63
C GLY A 152 5.33 -19.89 7.33
N TRP A 153 4.66 -18.76 7.56
CA TRP A 153 5.31 -17.48 7.90
C TRP A 153 5.55 -17.20 9.40
N GLY A 154 5.50 -18.24 10.25
CA GLY A 154 5.76 -18.14 11.69
C GLY A 154 7.23 -18.30 12.12
N ASN A 155 8.18 -18.41 11.19
CA ASN A 155 9.59 -18.57 11.56
C ASN A 155 10.16 -17.25 12.07
N LYS A 156 10.13 -17.08 13.39
CA LYS A 156 10.81 -16.00 14.14
C LYS A 156 12.26 -15.93 13.69
N THR A 157 12.56 -15.05 12.74
CA THR A 157 13.94 -14.75 12.39
C THR A 157 14.63 -14.23 13.66
N PRO A 158 15.83 -14.74 14.01
CA PRO A 158 16.53 -14.31 15.21
C PRO A 158 16.70 -12.79 15.19
N ARG A 159 16.56 -12.13 16.34
CA ARG A 159 16.60 -10.66 16.47
C ARG A 159 18.00 -10.10 16.18
N LYS A 160 18.41 -10.13 14.91
CA LYS A 160 19.71 -9.62 14.40
C LYS A 160 19.94 -8.16 14.81
N ASP A 161 18.86 -7.38 14.91
CA ASP A 161 18.87 -5.97 15.27
C ASP A 161 19.47 -5.73 16.68
N LEU A 162 19.13 -6.56 17.67
CA LEU A 162 19.68 -6.46 19.04
C LEU A 162 21.13 -6.94 19.09
N ALA A 163 21.48 -7.98 18.33
CA ALA A 163 22.85 -8.48 18.27
C ALA A 163 23.82 -7.41 17.77
N LEU A 164 23.44 -6.62 16.77
CA LEU A 164 24.23 -5.48 16.27
C LEU A 164 24.51 -4.42 17.35
N ILE A 165 23.51 -4.13 18.20
CA ILE A 165 23.69 -3.17 19.30
C ILE A 165 24.64 -3.73 20.35
N VAL A 166 24.46 -4.99 20.75
CA VAL A 166 25.33 -5.65 21.75
C VAL A 166 26.77 -5.73 21.24
N VAL A 167 26.97 -6.13 19.98
CA VAL A 167 28.30 -6.14 19.33
C VAL A 167 28.90 -4.74 19.30
N GLY A 168 28.10 -3.72 18.96
CA GLY A 168 28.56 -2.35 18.93
C GLY A 168 29.00 -1.83 20.30
N ILE A 169 28.23 -2.13 21.36
CA ILE A 169 28.60 -1.79 22.75
C ILE A 169 29.88 -2.51 23.16
N LEU A 170 30.02 -3.80 22.82
CA LEU A 170 31.22 -4.58 23.13
C LEU A 170 32.46 -4.00 22.45
N LEU A 171 32.35 -3.58 21.18
CA LEU A 171 33.45 -2.91 20.45
C LEU A 171 33.87 -1.60 21.11
N LEU A 172 32.91 -0.82 21.65
CA LEU A 172 33.22 0.40 22.41
C LEU A 172 33.94 0.10 23.73
N LEU A 173 33.51 -0.94 24.45
CA LEU A 173 34.17 -1.36 25.69
C LEU A 173 35.59 -1.86 25.42
N ILE A 174 35.80 -2.69 24.39
CA ILE A 174 37.13 -3.17 24.01
C ILE A 174 38.01 -2.00 23.57
N SER A 175 37.48 -1.07 22.75
CA SER A 175 38.20 0.14 22.35
C SER A 175 38.74 0.93 23.54
N SER A 176 37.94 1.06 24.61
CA SER A 176 38.35 1.78 25.83
C SER A 176 39.56 1.19 26.56
N LEU A 177 39.81 -0.12 26.40
CA LEU A 177 40.96 -0.81 26.98
C LEU A 177 42.27 -0.51 26.23
N PHE A 178 42.22 -0.09 24.95
CA PHE A 178 43.38 0.11 24.08
C PHE A 178 43.68 1.58 23.80
N ARG A 179 43.54 2.45 24.81
CA ARG A 179 43.51 3.93 24.68
C ARG A 179 44.69 4.57 23.92
N ALA A 180 45.84 3.91 23.81
CA ALA A 180 47.04 4.43 23.14
C ALA A 180 47.27 3.87 21.72
N SER A 181 46.43 2.95 21.24
CA SER A 181 46.60 2.33 19.93
C SER A 181 45.67 2.95 18.89
N SER A 182 46.16 3.16 17.66
CA SER A 182 45.34 3.54 16.50
C SER A 182 44.18 2.58 16.24
N ILE A 183 44.31 1.32 16.71
CA ILE A 183 43.26 0.30 16.64
C ILE A 183 42.03 0.71 17.47
N SER A 184 42.21 1.40 18.61
CA SER A 184 41.11 1.84 19.46
C SER A 184 40.16 2.78 18.72
N THR A 185 40.70 3.72 17.95
CA THR A 185 39.92 4.67 17.15
C THR A 185 39.06 3.93 16.12
N ILE A 186 39.63 2.97 15.40
CA ILE A 186 38.90 2.17 14.40
C ILE A 186 37.78 1.35 15.06
N LEU A 187 38.08 0.67 16.17
CA LEU A 187 37.08 -0.10 16.92
C LEU A 187 35.96 0.79 17.47
N SER A 188 36.28 2.01 17.90
CA SER A 188 35.28 2.96 18.39
C SER A 188 34.29 3.36 17.30
N TYR A 189 34.79 3.67 16.10
CA TYR A 189 33.94 4.03 14.96
C TYR A 189 33.07 2.86 14.49
N LEU A 190 33.63 1.65 14.43
CA LEU A 190 32.86 0.45 14.12
C LEU A 190 31.78 0.18 15.18
N GLY A 191 32.10 0.41 16.46
CA GLY A 191 31.14 0.31 17.56
C GLY A 191 29.97 1.27 17.40
N ILE A 192 30.24 2.56 17.19
CA ILE A 192 29.21 3.59 16.96
C ILE A 192 28.38 3.26 15.71
N LEU A 193 29.03 2.85 14.61
CA LEU A 193 28.37 2.48 13.37
C LEU A 193 27.43 1.29 13.58
N SER A 194 27.89 0.25 14.27
CA SER A 194 27.09 -0.95 14.58
C SER A 194 25.87 -0.60 15.46
N ILE A 195 26.05 0.23 16.49
CA ILE A 195 24.94 0.73 17.31
C ILE A 195 23.97 1.54 16.44
N GLY A 196 24.46 2.45 15.60
CA GLY A 196 23.62 3.25 14.71
C GLY A 196 22.78 2.41 13.75
N ILE A 197 23.38 1.38 13.14
CA ILE A 197 22.67 0.43 12.26
C ILE A 197 21.64 -0.38 13.07
N GLY A 198 22.02 -0.92 14.22
CA GLY A 198 21.11 -1.69 15.08
C GLY A 198 19.91 -0.86 15.55
N LEU A 199 20.17 0.37 16.00
CA LEU A 199 19.12 1.32 16.41
C LEU A 199 18.20 1.68 15.25
N TYR A 200 18.75 1.89 14.05
CA TYR A 200 17.98 2.13 12.83
C TYR A 200 17.02 0.97 12.53
N LEU A 201 17.48 -0.28 12.62
CA LEU A 201 16.64 -1.45 12.36
C LEU A 201 15.50 -1.57 13.39
N ILE A 202 15.79 -1.33 14.67
CA ILE A 202 14.76 -1.30 15.73
C ILE A 202 13.74 -0.21 15.43
N LEU A 203 14.20 1.03 15.21
CA LEU A 203 13.34 2.18 14.88
C LEU A 203 12.45 1.92 13.67
N LYS A 204 12.94 1.18 12.66
CA LYS A 204 12.16 0.80 11.47
C LYS A 204 10.97 -0.13 11.79
N ARG A 205 10.99 -0.90 12.88
CA ARG A 205 9.86 -1.78 13.26
C ARG A 205 8.77 -1.08 14.07
N ILE A 206 9.04 0.10 14.61
CA ILE A 206 8.14 0.74 15.56
C ILE A 206 7.11 1.63 14.85
N LEU A 207 5.84 1.44 15.18
CA LEU A 207 4.79 2.44 14.97
C LEU A 207 4.75 3.37 16.18
N ALA A 208 4.93 4.66 15.96
CA ALA A 208 4.62 5.67 16.96
C ALA A 208 3.12 6.02 16.87
N VAL A 209 2.44 6.06 18.01
CA VAL A 209 1.00 6.38 18.10
C VAL A 209 0.69 7.77 17.51
N GLU A 210 1.64 8.70 17.61
CA GLU A 210 1.54 10.09 17.14
C GLU A 210 1.52 10.24 15.60
N GLN A 211 1.50 9.13 14.84
CA GLN A 211 1.58 9.16 13.38
C GLN A 211 0.28 8.76 12.68
N VAL A 212 -0.81 8.49 13.42
CA VAL A 212 -2.11 8.13 12.84
C VAL A 212 -2.82 9.39 12.36
N ILE A 213 -3.07 9.47 11.05
CA ILE A 213 -3.77 10.60 10.39
C ILE A 213 -5.28 10.32 10.29
N ASP A 214 -5.62 9.08 9.95
CA ASP A 214 -7.00 8.62 9.76
C ASP A 214 -7.12 7.18 10.24
N ASN A 215 -8.30 6.80 10.69
CA ASN A 215 -8.57 5.44 11.13
C ASN A 215 -10.03 5.06 10.90
N TRP A 216 -10.25 3.76 10.88
CA TRP A 216 -11.58 3.17 10.84
C TRP A 216 -11.53 1.82 11.54
N GLY A 217 -12.64 1.38 12.09
CA GLY A 217 -12.74 0.02 12.62
C GLY A 217 -14.14 -0.37 13.03
N ILE A 218 -14.34 -1.68 13.09
CA ILE A 218 -15.61 -2.33 13.41
C ILE A 218 -15.35 -3.62 14.20
N MET A 219 -16.31 -3.96 15.06
CA MET A 219 -16.34 -5.22 15.76
C MET A 219 -17.40 -6.13 15.14
N ILE A 220 -16.96 -7.28 14.63
CA ILE A 220 -17.82 -8.32 14.06
C ILE A 220 -18.09 -9.35 15.16
N LYS A 221 -19.36 -9.66 15.40
CA LYS A 221 -19.74 -10.60 16.46
C LYS A 221 -19.41 -12.03 16.03
N GLU A 222 -19.07 -12.92 16.96
CA GLU A 222 -18.82 -14.34 16.66
C GLU A 222 -17.83 -14.58 15.49
N GLY A 223 -16.93 -13.62 15.25
CA GLY A 223 -15.95 -13.65 14.16
C GLY A 223 -14.59 -14.22 14.55
N ASN A 224 -14.45 -14.77 15.76
CA ASN A 224 -13.15 -15.24 16.24
C ASN A 224 -12.55 -16.32 15.32
N GLY A 225 -11.24 -16.27 15.11
CA GLY A 225 -10.53 -17.20 14.21
C GLY A 225 -10.68 -16.87 12.72
N LYS A 226 -11.43 -15.82 12.36
CA LYS A 226 -11.64 -15.37 10.97
C LYS A 226 -10.76 -14.19 10.57
N ALA A 227 -9.75 -13.86 11.37
CA ALA A 227 -8.82 -12.77 11.08
C ALA A 227 -8.09 -12.96 9.74
N GLU A 228 -7.72 -14.19 9.41
CA GLU A 228 -7.00 -14.50 8.17
C GLU A 228 -7.89 -14.30 6.93
N ASP A 229 -9.16 -14.67 7.02
CA ASP A 229 -10.15 -14.49 5.95
C ASP A 229 -10.26 -12.99 5.58
N ILE A 230 -10.27 -12.09 6.57
CA ILE A 230 -10.25 -10.64 6.31
C ILE A 230 -9.00 -10.20 5.53
N PHE A 231 -7.81 -10.70 5.91
CA PHE A 231 -6.59 -10.33 5.20
C PHE A 231 -6.59 -10.87 3.76
N VAL A 232 -7.03 -12.10 3.54
CA VAL A 232 -7.13 -12.72 2.21
C VAL A 232 -8.13 -11.96 1.33
N PHE A 233 -9.34 -11.69 1.83
CA PHE A 233 -10.36 -10.97 1.08
C PHE A 233 -9.94 -9.52 0.79
N ALA A 234 -9.39 -8.80 1.77
CA ALA A 234 -8.94 -7.43 1.55
C ALA A 234 -7.80 -7.36 0.53
N GLU A 235 -6.85 -8.30 0.58
CA GLU A 235 -5.78 -8.41 -0.42
C GLU A 235 -6.34 -8.68 -1.82
N ALA A 236 -7.28 -9.63 -1.95
CA ALA A 236 -7.93 -9.94 -3.22
C ALA A 236 -8.67 -8.72 -3.80
N PHE A 237 -9.48 -8.03 -3.00
CA PHE A 237 -10.22 -6.84 -3.45
C PHE A 237 -9.30 -5.66 -3.81
N MET A 238 -8.20 -5.47 -3.07
CA MET A 238 -7.23 -4.44 -3.43
C MET A 238 -6.49 -4.78 -4.73
N ILE A 239 -6.18 -6.05 -4.98
CA ILE A 239 -5.57 -6.47 -6.25
C ILE A 239 -6.56 -6.33 -7.41
N SER A 240 -7.83 -6.72 -7.23
CA SER A 240 -8.85 -6.64 -8.27
C SER A 240 -9.21 -5.20 -8.65
N SER A 241 -9.01 -4.23 -7.76
CA SER A 241 -9.16 -2.79 -8.04
C SER A 241 -8.22 -2.27 -9.14
N LYS A 242 -7.16 -3.01 -9.49
CA LYS A 242 -6.14 -2.63 -10.49
C LYS A 242 -5.50 -1.25 -10.23
N ALA A 243 -5.42 -0.82 -8.98
CA ALA A 243 -4.76 0.43 -8.59
C ALA A 243 -3.25 0.38 -8.97
N PRO A 244 -2.76 1.26 -9.86
CA PRO A 244 -1.48 1.07 -10.56
C PRO A 244 -0.24 1.09 -9.64
N SER A 245 -0.32 1.87 -8.57
CA SER A 245 0.77 2.14 -7.64
C SER A 245 0.68 1.34 -6.34
N LEU A 246 -0.37 0.55 -6.12
CA LEU A 246 -0.60 -0.14 -4.87
C LEU A 246 0.37 -1.33 -4.70
N LYS A 247 0.98 -1.42 -3.52
CA LYS A 247 1.81 -2.54 -3.06
C LYS A 247 1.30 -3.02 -1.72
N ILE A 248 1.00 -4.30 -1.63
CA ILE A 248 0.45 -4.94 -0.45
C ILE A 248 1.46 -5.98 0.02
N HIS A 249 1.69 -6.02 1.32
CA HIS A 249 2.50 -7.06 1.94
C HIS A 249 2.09 -7.24 3.40
N ARG A 250 2.33 -8.44 3.94
CA ARG A 250 2.10 -8.73 5.36
C ARG A 250 3.34 -8.37 6.17
N ALA A 251 3.12 -7.77 7.34
CA ALA A 251 4.20 -7.39 8.25
C ALA A 251 3.79 -7.62 9.71
N GLU A 252 4.73 -8.15 10.48
CA GLU A 252 4.61 -8.24 11.94
C GLU A 252 5.03 -6.90 12.56
N MET A 253 4.12 -6.23 13.28
CA MET A 253 4.38 -4.91 13.88
C MET A 253 4.16 -4.95 15.39
N SER A 254 4.95 -4.16 16.11
CA SER A 254 4.85 -4.03 17.58
C SER A 254 4.67 -2.57 18.01
N PRO A 255 3.88 -2.30 19.06
CA PRO A 255 3.58 -0.94 19.49
C PRO A 255 4.72 -0.35 20.33
N GLY A 256 5.73 0.27 19.71
CA GLY A 256 6.80 0.99 20.43
C GLY A 256 8.09 0.19 20.68
N ILE A 257 9.18 0.89 21.07
CA ILE A 257 10.51 0.27 21.32
C ILE A 257 10.44 -0.69 22.50
N ILE A 258 10.00 -0.18 23.65
CA ILE A 258 10.04 -0.88 24.94
C ILE A 258 9.05 -2.06 24.91
N ARG A 259 7.86 -1.81 24.38
CA ARG A 259 6.83 -2.82 24.15
C ARG A 259 7.16 -3.76 22.99
N GLY A 260 8.05 -3.43 22.06
CA GLY A 260 8.48 -4.36 21.02
C GLY A 260 9.41 -5.45 21.53
N ILE A 261 10.18 -5.18 22.58
CA ILE A 261 11.10 -6.16 23.16
C ILE A 261 10.33 -7.21 23.99
N LEU A 262 9.31 -6.77 24.74
CA LEU A 262 8.55 -7.58 25.70
C LEU A 262 7.09 -7.84 25.33
N GLY A 263 6.55 -7.13 24.36
CA GLY A 263 5.13 -7.16 24.05
C GLY A 263 4.76 -8.08 22.90
N THR A 264 3.46 -8.31 22.79
CA THR A 264 2.83 -9.07 21.71
C THR A 264 2.97 -8.30 20.40
N SER A 265 3.63 -8.93 19.44
CA SER A 265 3.64 -8.50 18.06
C SER A 265 2.33 -8.92 17.38
N ARG A 266 1.92 -8.20 16.33
CA ARG A 266 0.67 -8.46 15.62
C ARG A 266 0.90 -8.46 14.12
N ASN A 267 0.16 -9.30 13.42
CA ASN A 267 0.17 -9.33 11.97
C ASN A 267 -0.69 -8.17 11.44
N PHE A 268 -0.11 -7.42 10.51
CA PHE A 268 -0.81 -6.39 9.76
C PHE A 268 -0.68 -6.69 8.27
N LEU A 269 -1.73 -6.35 7.53
CA LEU A 269 -1.63 -6.17 6.08
C LEU A 269 -1.30 -4.70 5.82
N VAL A 270 -0.16 -4.46 5.16
CA VAL A 270 0.38 -3.13 4.94
C VAL A 270 0.25 -2.77 3.47
N ALA A 271 -0.61 -1.79 3.18
CA ALA A 271 -0.72 -1.19 1.87
C ALA A 271 0.25 0.01 1.79
N THR A 272 0.94 0.14 0.67
CA THR A 272 1.89 1.22 0.38
C THR A 272 1.77 1.65 -1.07
N ASP A 273 1.98 2.92 -1.34
CA ASP A 273 2.04 3.44 -2.71
C ASP A 273 3.49 3.41 -3.27
N LYS A 274 3.65 3.09 -4.56
CA LYS A 274 4.95 3.10 -5.26
C LYS A 274 5.50 4.52 -5.48
N ASN A 275 4.64 5.53 -5.51
CA ASN A 275 5.02 6.93 -5.71
C ASN A 275 5.90 7.38 -4.54
N PHE A 276 7.07 7.94 -4.86
CA PHE A 276 8.04 8.40 -3.87
C PHE A 276 7.45 9.44 -2.89
N ARG A 277 6.53 10.30 -3.36
CA ARG A 277 5.91 11.35 -2.55
C ARG A 277 4.90 10.78 -1.55
N LEU A 278 4.22 9.69 -1.93
CA LEU A 278 3.23 9.00 -1.11
C LEU A 278 3.79 7.87 -0.26
N ASN A 279 5.01 7.40 -0.53
CA ASN A 279 5.69 6.35 0.24
C ASN A 279 5.72 6.55 1.77
N PRO A 280 5.80 7.79 2.32
CA PRO A 280 5.66 8.01 3.76
C PRO A 280 4.28 7.63 4.31
N TYR A 281 3.23 7.68 3.48
CA TYR A 281 1.87 7.33 3.85
C TYR A 281 1.67 5.83 3.71
N LYS A 282 1.21 5.19 4.79
CA LYS A 282 0.98 3.74 4.84
C LYS A 282 -0.32 3.44 5.54
N ILE A 283 -1.08 2.51 4.97
CA ILE A 283 -2.29 1.98 5.60
C ILE A 283 -1.94 0.64 6.23
N PHE A 284 -2.16 0.59 7.54
CA PHE A 284 -2.00 -0.61 8.36
C PHE A 284 -3.37 -1.19 8.63
N ILE A 285 -3.64 -2.37 8.11
CA ILE A 285 -4.89 -3.10 8.29
C ILE A 285 -4.65 -4.21 9.32
N ASN A 286 -5.52 -4.30 10.30
CA ASN A 286 -5.44 -5.23 11.41
C ASN A 286 -6.77 -5.96 11.59
N ALA A 287 -6.73 -7.28 11.70
CA ALA A 287 -7.84 -8.11 12.13
C ALA A 287 -7.34 -8.94 13.32
N ARG A 288 -8.03 -8.86 14.45
CA ARG A 288 -7.65 -9.60 15.66
C ARG A 288 -8.85 -10.11 16.41
N ASP A 289 -8.70 -11.28 17.01
CA ASP A 289 -9.70 -11.82 17.92
C ASP A 289 -9.77 -10.97 19.19
N TYR A 290 -10.98 -10.69 19.64
CA TYR A 290 -11.30 -9.99 20.87
C TYR A 290 -12.42 -10.74 21.60
N GLY A 291 -12.04 -11.81 22.32
CA GLY A 291 -12.99 -12.78 22.86
C GLY A 291 -13.61 -13.60 21.73
N ASN A 292 -14.93 -13.69 21.69
CA ASN A 292 -15.68 -14.33 20.60
C ASN A 292 -15.84 -13.41 19.38
N ASN A 293 -15.49 -12.13 19.49
CA ASN A 293 -15.66 -11.15 18.43
C ASN A 293 -14.35 -10.97 17.65
N LEU A 294 -14.46 -10.41 16.44
CA LEU A 294 -13.32 -10.00 15.62
C LEU A 294 -13.27 -8.47 15.54
N ASP A 295 -12.16 -7.88 15.95
CA ASP A 295 -11.88 -6.46 15.80
C ASP A 295 -11.10 -6.23 14.50
N VAL A 296 -11.75 -5.58 13.53
CA VAL A 296 -11.17 -5.21 12.24
C VAL A 296 -10.98 -3.71 12.21
N SER A 297 -9.77 -3.25 11.96
CA SER A 297 -9.45 -1.82 11.89
C SER A 297 -8.36 -1.53 10.87
N TRP A 298 -8.37 -0.32 10.32
CA TRP A 298 -7.24 0.20 9.56
C TRP A 298 -6.81 1.58 10.05
N TYR A 299 -5.52 1.88 9.84
CA TYR A 299 -4.90 3.13 10.27
C TYR A 299 -4.07 3.69 9.12
N LEU A 300 -4.44 4.87 8.62
CA LEU A 300 -3.59 5.65 7.73
C LEU A 300 -2.56 6.39 8.59
N THR A 301 -1.29 6.14 8.32
CA THR A 301 -0.19 6.71 9.09
C THR A 301 0.76 7.49 8.20
N TYR A 302 1.39 8.52 8.75
CA TYR A 302 2.49 9.23 8.11
C TYR A 302 3.81 8.92 8.78
N ARG A 303 4.67 8.20 8.06
CA ARG A 303 5.97 7.79 8.55
C ARG A 303 7.08 8.55 7.84
N LEU A 304 7.67 9.50 8.54
CA LEU A 304 8.90 10.15 8.07
C LEU A 304 10.00 9.11 7.86
N PRO A 305 10.75 9.20 6.74
CA PRO A 305 11.96 8.42 6.59
C PRO A 305 12.91 8.76 7.73
N PHE A 306 13.50 7.75 8.35
CA PHE A 306 14.26 7.91 9.59
C PHE A 306 15.41 8.94 9.47
N TRP A 307 16.04 9.08 8.30
CA TRP A 307 17.09 10.08 8.09
C TRP A 307 16.55 11.49 8.33
N ARG A 308 15.30 11.79 7.92
CA ARG A 308 14.66 13.08 8.25
C ARG A 308 14.38 13.22 9.74
N ALA A 309 14.03 12.12 10.42
CA ALA A 309 13.90 12.12 11.87
C ALA A 309 15.25 12.32 12.57
N LEU A 310 16.34 11.76 12.03
CA LEU A 310 17.69 11.92 12.55
C LEU A 310 18.21 13.35 12.37
N LEU A 311 17.92 13.97 11.22
CA LEU A 311 18.27 15.36 10.94
C LEU A 311 17.63 16.35 11.93
N ARG A 312 16.52 16.00 12.59
CA ARG A 312 15.92 16.82 13.66
C ARG A 312 16.82 16.99 14.88
N PHE A 313 17.76 16.07 15.11
CA PHE A 313 18.69 16.14 16.24
C PHE A 313 19.90 17.03 15.96
N ILE A 314 20.10 17.47 14.72
CA ILE A 314 21.19 18.39 14.39
C ILE A 314 20.71 19.80 14.68
N PRO A 315 21.26 20.50 15.70
CA PRO A 315 20.93 21.90 15.93
C PRO A 315 21.22 22.69 14.64
N PHE A 316 20.43 23.73 14.35
CA PHE A 316 20.48 24.56 13.13
C PHE A 316 19.85 23.97 11.86
N ILE A 317 19.53 22.67 11.80
CA ILE A 317 18.69 22.13 10.73
C ILE A 317 17.23 22.23 11.20
N GLY A 318 16.64 23.42 11.05
CA GLY A 318 15.23 23.66 11.37
C GLY A 318 14.31 22.84 10.47
N VAL A 319 14.01 21.59 10.85
CA VAL A 319 13.07 20.74 10.11
C VAL A 319 11.66 21.15 10.51
N ALA A 320 11.18 22.22 9.88
CA ALA A 320 9.81 22.67 9.98
C ALA A 320 8.82 21.54 9.63
N SER A 321 7.67 21.57 10.30
CA SER A 321 6.58 20.60 10.37
C SER A 321 5.81 20.34 9.05
N PHE A 322 6.48 20.44 7.90
CA PHE A 322 5.89 20.59 6.55
C PHE A 322 5.23 19.36 5.94
N ALA A 323 5.18 18.23 6.64
CA ALA A 323 4.81 16.94 6.05
C ALA A 323 3.41 16.88 5.42
N LEU A 324 2.42 17.50 6.07
CA LEU A 324 1.03 17.54 5.61
C LEU A 324 0.73 18.83 4.83
N GLU A 325 1.41 19.94 5.16
CA GLU A 325 1.24 21.23 4.47
C GLU A 325 1.86 21.27 3.07
N SER A 326 2.77 20.34 2.73
CA SER A 326 3.46 20.33 1.43
C SER A 326 2.93 19.31 0.42
N LEU A 327 1.80 18.64 0.67
CA LEU A 327 1.15 17.85 -0.37
C LEU A 327 0.57 18.82 -1.40
N ASP A 328 0.95 18.67 -2.66
CA ASP A 328 0.26 19.41 -3.70
C ASP A 328 -1.13 18.80 -3.94
N VAL A 329 -1.94 19.51 -4.73
CA VAL A 329 -3.32 19.10 -5.00
C VAL A 329 -3.38 17.71 -5.66
N PHE A 330 -2.40 17.36 -6.50
CA PHE A 330 -2.34 16.07 -7.18
C PHE A 330 -1.95 14.93 -6.23
N ASP A 331 -0.91 15.12 -5.41
CA ASP A 331 -0.53 14.14 -4.39
C ASP A 331 -1.68 13.94 -3.40
N ARG A 332 -2.44 14.99 -3.07
CA ARG A 332 -3.61 14.88 -2.20
C ARG A 332 -4.73 14.09 -2.86
N GLN A 333 -4.97 14.29 -4.15
CA GLN A 333 -5.94 13.49 -4.92
C GLN A 333 -5.51 12.02 -4.95
N ASP A 334 -4.24 11.75 -5.27
CA ASP A 334 -3.70 10.40 -5.32
C ASP A 334 -3.75 9.72 -3.94
N LEU A 335 -3.39 10.42 -2.87
CA LEU A 335 -3.49 9.92 -1.49
C LEU A 335 -4.95 9.59 -1.12
N THR A 336 -5.90 10.43 -1.55
CA THR A 336 -7.32 10.22 -1.32
C THR A 336 -7.82 9.00 -2.08
N ALA A 337 -7.47 8.87 -3.37
CA ALA A 337 -7.83 7.72 -4.19
C ALA A 337 -7.24 6.42 -3.62
N TYR A 338 -5.95 6.42 -3.29
CA TYR A 338 -5.26 5.31 -2.64
C TYR A 338 -5.95 4.86 -1.34
N THR A 339 -6.29 5.82 -0.46
CA THR A 339 -6.92 5.52 0.83
C THR A 339 -8.35 5.02 0.62
N THR A 340 -9.08 5.60 -0.32
CA THR A 340 -10.46 5.22 -0.66
C THR A 340 -10.52 3.80 -1.21
N VAL A 341 -9.61 3.43 -2.12
CA VAL A 341 -9.49 2.06 -2.63
C VAL A 341 -9.25 1.07 -1.49
N CYS A 342 -8.28 1.35 -0.62
CA CYS A 342 -8.00 0.47 0.52
C CYS A 342 -9.21 0.37 1.47
N HIS A 343 -9.88 1.48 1.73
CA HIS A 343 -11.07 1.52 2.59
C HIS A 343 -12.20 0.66 2.03
N TYR A 344 -12.55 0.82 0.75
CA TYR A 344 -13.59 0.01 0.11
C TYR A 344 -13.24 -1.47 0.06
N SER A 345 -12.00 -1.82 -0.28
CA SER A 345 -11.56 -3.22 -0.27
C SER A 345 -11.67 -3.88 1.11
N ILE A 346 -11.43 -3.12 2.19
CA ILE A 346 -11.60 -3.63 3.56
C ILE A 346 -13.08 -3.72 3.93
N LEU A 347 -13.90 -2.74 3.53
CA LEU A 347 -15.35 -2.80 3.72
C LEU A 347 -15.94 -4.02 3.02
N ASP A 348 -15.56 -4.29 1.78
CA ASP A 348 -16.03 -5.45 1.01
C ASP A 348 -15.60 -6.77 1.68
N ALA A 349 -14.38 -6.83 2.21
CA ALA A 349 -13.90 -7.97 3.00
C ALA A 349 -14.74 -8.19 4.26
N VAL A 350 -15.08 -7.12 4.99
CA VAL A 350 -15.93 -7.17 6.17
C VAL A 350 -17.35 -7.59 5.81
N VAL A 351 -17.94 -7.02 4.76
CA VAL A 351 -19.28 -7.38 4.27
C VAL A 351 -19.32 -8.85 3.90
N LYS A 352 -18.34 -9.35 3.14
CA LYS A 352 -18.24 -10.75 2.76
C LYS A 352 -18.16 -11.67 3.97
N LEU A 353 -17.37 -11.32 4.99
CA LEU A 353 -17.28 -12.09 6.23
C LEU A 353 -18.58 -12.02 7.05
N MET A 354 -19.22 -10.86 7.15
CA MET A 354 -20.48 -10.72 7.88
C MET A 354 -21.61 -11.53 7.25
N LEU A 355 -21.69 -11.55 5.91
CA LEU A 355 -22.65 -12.36 5.18
C LEU A 355 -22.42 -13.86 5.41
N SER A 356 -21.17 -14.33 5.49
CA SER A 356 -20.89 -15.74 5.79
C SER A 356 -21.17 -16.15 7.24
N LEU A 357 -21.46 -15.17 8.12
CA LEU A 357 -21.88 -15.36 9.50
C LEU A 357 -23.37 -15.05 9.72
N ASP A 358 -24.15 -14.91 8.63
CA ASP A 358 -25.57 -14.53 8.66
C ASP A 358 -25.85 -13.22 9.44
N GLN A 359 -24.93 -12.26 9.37
CA GLN A 359 -25.05 -10.97 10.07
C GLN A 359 -25.58 -9.85 9.19
N ASP A 360 -26.32 -8.93 9.82
CA ASP A 360 -26.84 -7.72 9.19
C ASP A 360 -25.73 -6.69 8.92
N THR A 361 -25.45 -6.45 7.63
CA THR A 361 -24.42 -5.52 7.14
C THR A 361 -24.84 -4.04 7.20
N SER A 362 -26.13 -3.75 7.45
CA SER A 362 -26.62 -2.37 7.55
C SER A 362 -26.05 -1.61 8.76
N ARG A 363 -25.51 -2.35 9.74
CA ARG A 363 -24.89 -1.81 10.96
C ARG A 363 -23.45 -1.36 10.80
N ILE A 364 -22.86 -1.54 9.62
CA ILE A 364 -21.48 -1.15 9.36
C ILE A 364 -21.40 0.38 9.30
N ASP A 365 -20.63 0.98 10.21
CA ASP A 365 -20.23 2.39 10.06
C ASP A 365 -19.26 2.49 8.88
N ARG A 366 -19.66 3.14 7.80
CA ARG A 366 -18.82 3.32 6.61
C ARG A 366 -17.88 4.53 6.72
N LYS A 367 -18.05 5.37 7.74
CA LYS A 367 -17.33 6.63 7.83
C LYS A 367 -15.98 6.48 8.53
N SER A 368 -14.90 6.93 7.90
CA SER A 368 -13.59 7.02 8.55
C SER A 368 -13.52 8.19 9.54
N LYS A 369 -12.68 8.05 10.57
CA LYS A 369 -12.39 9.07 11.57
C LYS A 369 -11.00 9.66 11.31
N GLY A 370 -10.94 10.87 10.77
CA GLY A 370 -9.67 11.56 10.57
C GLY A 370 -9.74 12.67 9.53
N PHE A 371 -8.57 12.96 8.95
CA PHE A 371 -8.38 14.08 8.03
C PHE A 371 -9.13 13.93 6.70
N LEU A 372 -9.25 12.70 6.16
CA LEU A 372 -9.84 12.49 4.85
C LEU A 372 -11.36 12.32 4.93
N GLY A 373 -11.88 11.83 6.06
CA GLY A 373 -13.32 11.74 6.32
C GLY A 373 -14.08 10.99 5.23
N ILE A 374 -13.52 9.85 4.79
CA ILE A 374 -14.06 9.03 3.70
C ILE A 374 -15.43 8.48 4.14
N THR A 375 -16.44 8.59 3.26
CA THR A 375 -17.83 8.19 3.50
C THR A 375 -18.37 7.30 2.40
#